data_AF-A0AAV4I4Z7-F1
#
_entry.id   AF-A0AAV4I4Z7-F1
#
_cell.length_a   1.000
_cell.length_b   1.000
_cell.length_c   1.000
_cell.angle_alpha   90.00
_cell.angle_beta   90.00
_cell.angle_gamma   90.00
#
_symmetry.space_group_name_H-M   'P 1'
#
loop_
_entity.id
_entity.type
_entity.pdbx_description
1 polymer ?
#
loop_
_entity_poly.entity_id
_entity_poly.type
_entity_poly.pdbx_seq_one_letter_code
_entity_poly.pdbx_strand_id
1 'polypeptide(L)'
;MARISWKEKKKNKEVLEEIGLKHTELLKTVKTRQLAYYGHIRRHQSLQKSIMEGKINGKRQRGRKRKSWLGNIGETTTRRINECCEVALDREEWRRTIASNLWQEKEHRSKYVDGDDDVYGEDKDVDVHDDDDVYGDDDDDDDDDDNTHLL
;
A
#
# COMPACT_ATOMS: atom_id res chain seq x y z
N MET A 1 23.09 -11.63 13.91
CA MET A 1 21.70 -11.26 14.25
C MET A 1 21.60 -11.20 15.76
N ALA A 2 21.07 -10.12 16.33
CA ALA A 2 20.84 -10.04 17.77
C ALA A 2 19.73 -11.02 18.19
N ARG A 3 19.95 -11.82 19.24
CA ARG A 3 18.98 -12.76 19.79
C ARG A 3 18.13 -12.04 20.85
N ILE A 4 17.27 -11.12 20.41
CA ILE A 4 16.42 -10.33 21.30
C ILE A 4 15.17 -11.15 21.63
N SER A 5 14.96 -11.43 22.93
CA SER A 5 13.77 -12.12 23.39
C SER A 5 12.57 -11.18 23.42
N TRP A 6 11.39 -11.64 22.97
CA TRP A 6 10.15 -10.86 23.08
C TRP A 6 9.77 -10.55 24.53
N LYS A 7 10.27 -11.34 25.50
CA LYS A 7 10.06 -11.11 26.93
C LYS A 7 10.77 -9.85 27.46
N GLU A 8 11.83 -9.40 26.79
CA GLU A 8 12.60 -8.23 27.19
C GLU A 8 11.81 -6.92 26.98
N LYS A 9 10.75 -6.92 26.17
CA LYS A 9 9.91 -5.74 25.85
C LYS A 9 10.72 -4.48 25.49
N LYS A 10 11.89 -4.66 24.87
CA LYS A 10 12.77 -3.57 24.42
C LYS A 10 12.08 -2.68 23.40
N LYS A 11 12.34 -1.38 23.45
CA LYS A 11 11.80 -0.42 22.47
C LYS A 11 12.53 -0.58 21.14
N ASN A 12 11.83 -0.33 20.03
CA ASN A 12 12.42 -0.44 18.68
C ASN A 12 13.70 0.41 18.50
N LYS A 13 13.78 1.57 19.16
CA LYS A 13 14.98 2.43 19.15
C LYS A 13 16.19 1.76 19.79
N GLU A 14 16.01 1.10 20.94
CA GLU A 14 17.07 0.39 21.66
C GLU A 14 17.56 -0.82 20.85
N VAL A 15 16.62 -1.54 20.22
CA VAL A 15 16.95 -2.65 19.31
C VAL A 15 17.79 -2.18 18.12
N LEU A 16 17.48 -1.01 17.56
CA LEU A 16 18.23 -0.42 16.45
C LEU A 16 19.63 0.02 16.86
N GLU A 17 19.76 0.65 18.03
CA GLU A 17 21.06 1.01 18.64
C GLU A 17 21.92 -0.23 18.93
N GLU A 18 21.33 -1.27 19.51
CA GLU A 18 22.01 -2.54 19.84
C GLU A 18 22.54 -3.26 18.59
N ILE A 19 21.83 -3.18 17.48
CA ILE A 19 22.24 -3.77 16.19
C ILE A 19 23.14 -2.80 15.40
N GLY A 20 23.31 -1.55 15.86
CA GLY A 20 24.10 -0.53 15.19
C GLY A 20 23.51 -0.06 13.86
N LEU A 21 22.18 -0.14 13.69
CA LEU A 21 21.48 0.24 12.46
C LEU A 21 20.64 1.49 12.67
N LYS A 22 20.72 2.46 11.75
CA LYS A 22 19.80 3.59 11.78
C LYS A 22 18.46 3.18 11.18
N HIS A 23 17.36 3.73 11.73
CA HIS A 23 16.01 3.50 11.20
C HIS A 23 15.90 3.82 9.69
N THR A 24 16.57 4.89 9.26
CA THR A 24 16.62 5.30 7.85
C THR A 24 17.33 4.26 6.96
N GLU A 25 18.36 3.59 7.46
CA GLU A 25 19.09 2.55 6.73
C GLU A 25 18.28 1.26 6.63
N LEU A 26 17.56 0.90 7.69
CA LEU A 26 16.66 -0.25 7.70
C LEU A 26 15.53 -0.05 6.68
N LEU A 27 14.84 1.10 6.71
CA LEU A 27 13.76 1.39 5.77
C LEU A 27 14.24 1.39 4.32
N LYS A 28 15.39 1.99 4.04
CA LYS A 28 16.01 1.94 2.71
C LYS A 28 16.27 0.51 2.26
N THR A 29 16.83 -0.32 3.14
CA THR A 29 17.12 -1.73 2.84
C THR A 29 15.84 -2.51 2.54
N VAL A 30 14.78 -2.31 3.33
CA VAL A 30 13.48 -2.95 3.13
C VAL A 30 12.87 -2.52 1.80
N LYS A 31 12.83 -1.21 1.51
CA LYS A 31 12.29 -0.67 0.25
C LYS A 31 13.04 -1.20 -0.97
N THR A 32 14.37 -1.19 -0.94
CA THR A 32 15.21 -1.73 -2.02
C THR A 32 14.91 -3.20 -2.28
N ARG A 33 14.83 -4.02 -1.22
CA ARG A 33 14.50 -5.45 -1.35
C ARG A 33 13.09 -5.66 -1.90
N GLN A 34 12.13 -4.85 -1.45
CA GLN A 34 10.75 -4.89 -1.93
C GLN A 34 10.67 -4.61 -3.44
N LEU A 35 11.34 -3.55 -3.91
CA LEU A 35 11.37 -3.19 -5.33
C LEU A 35 12.13 -4.24 -6.16
N ALA A 36 13.26 -4.74 -5.67
CA ALA A 36 14.00 -5.81 -6.35
C ALA A 36 13.14 -7.06 -6.55
N TYR A 37 12.39 -7.45 -5.51
CA TYR A 37 11.46 -8.59 -5.57
C TYR A 37 10.29 -8.34 -6.53
N TYR A 38 9.72 -7.13 -6.53
CA TYR A 38 8.67 -6.78 -7.50
C TYR A 38 9.15 -6.89 -8.95
N GLY A 39 10.34 -6.36 -9.26
CA GLY A 39 10.91 -6.49 -10.61
C GLY A 39 11.18 -7.95 -10.99
N HIS A 40 11.58 -8.79 -10.04
CA HIS A 40 11.71 -10.23 -10.27
C HIS A 40 10.34 -10.85 -10.62
N ILE A 41 9.30 -10.58 -9.83
CA ILE A 41 7.95 -11.09 -10.09
C ILE A 41 7.43 -10.64 -11.47
N ARG A 42 7.62 -9.38 -11.86
CA ARG A 42 7.09 -8.87 -13.14
C ARG A 42 7.69 -9.58 -14.35
N ARG A 43 8.99 -9.89 -14.31
CA ARG A 43 9.72 -10.53 -15.41
C ARG A 43 9.50 -12.04 -15.51
N HIS A 44 9.11 -12.71 -14.43
CA HIS A 44 8.94 -14.15 -14.41
C HIS A 44 7.46 -14.53 -14.32
N GLN A 45 7.00 -15.41 -15.22
CA GLN A 45 5.65 -15.98 -15.14
C GLN A 45 5.63 -17.03 -14.03
N SER A 46 5.19 -16.62 -12.84
CA SER A 46 5.17 -17.42 -11.63
C SER A 46 3.83 -17.26 -10.91
N LEU A 47 3.48 -18.20 -10.03
CA LEU A 47 2.26 -18.10 -9.22
C LEU A 47 2.19 -16.76 -8.45
N GLN A 48 3.34 -16.29 -7.97
CA GLN A 48 3.48 -15.00 -7.28
C GLN A 48 2.99 -13.85 -8.16
N LYS A 49 3.26 -13.89 -9.47
CA LYS A 49 2.78 -12.89 -10.43
C LYS A 49 1.26 -12.91 -10.53
N SER A 50 0.67 -14.08 -10.73
CA SER A 50 -0.79 -14.23 -10.79
C SER A 50 -1.49 -13.80 -9.50
N ILE A 51 -0.92 -14.13 -8.34
CA ILE A 51 -1.45 -13.69 -7.03
C ILE A 51 -1.35 -12.18 -6.86
N MET A 52 -0.24 -11.57 -7.26
CA MET A 52 -0.01 -10.12 -7.14
C MET A 52 -0.89 -9.31 -8.08
N GLU A 53 -1.12 -9.80 -9.30
CA GLU A 53 -1.90 -9.13 -10.34
C GLU A 53 -3.40 -9.44 -10.24
N GLY A 54 -3.75 -10.54 -9.57
CA GLY A 54 -5.13 -10.94 -9.33
C GLY A 54 -5.89 -9.88 -8.57
N LYS A 55 -6.83 -9.21 -9.24
CA LYS A 55 -7.86 -8.41 -8.58
C LYS A 55 -8.97 -9.36 -8.15
N ILE A 56 -9.17 -9.49 -6.84
CA ILE A 56 -10.35 -10.15 -6.29
C ILE A 56 -11.50 -9.13 -6.36
N ASN A 57 -12.58 -9.49 -7.04
CA ASN A 57 -13.79 -8.68 -7.07
C ASN A 57 -14.39 -8.63 -5.65
N GLY A 58 -14.68 -7.42 -5.17
CA GLY A 58 -15.28 -7.19 -3.85
C GLY A 58 -14.62 -6.05 -3.07
N LYS A 59 -15.38 -5.49 -2.12
CA LYS A 59 -14.88 -4.45 -1.21
C LYS A 59 -13.92 -5.07 -0.19
N ARG A 60 -12.82 -4.37 0.11
CA ARG A 60 -11.91 -4.80 1.19
C ARG A 60 -12.67 -4.80 2.51
N GLN A 61 -12.63 -5.93 3.23
CA GLN A 61 -13.22 -6.04 4.56
C GLN A 61 -12.56 -5.07 5.55
N ARG A 62 -13.36 -4.62 6.53
CA ARG A 62 -12.91 -3.75 7.64
C ARG A 62 -11.79 -4.44 8.42
N GLY A 63 -10.80 -3.68 8.87
CA GLY A 63 -9.63 -4.20 9.60
C GLY A 63 -8.42 -4.60 8.73
N ARG A 64 -8.59 -4.77 7.41
CA ARG A 64 -7.46 -4.98 6.50
C ARG A 64 -6.75 -3.66 6.20
N LYS A 65 -5.40 -3.67 6.13
CA LYS A 65 -4.62 -2.48 5.80
C LYS A 65 -5.11 -1.84 4.49
N ARG A 66 -5.36 -0.52 4.52
CA ARG A 66 -5.80 0.25 3.34
C ARG A 66 -4.75 0.22 2.23
N LYS A 67 -3.46 0.37 2.60
CA LYS A 67 -2.34 0.27 1.65
C LYS A 67 -2.21 -1.15 1.11
N SER A 68 -2.26 -1.27 -0.22
CA SER A 68 -1.98 -2.50 -0.94
C SER A 68 -0.47 -2.65 -1.18
N TRP A 69 0.00 -3.88 -1.43
CA TRP A 69 1.41 -4.10 -1.79
C TRP A 69 1.79 -3.32 -3.06
N LEU A 70 0.97 -3.43 -4.12
CA LEU A 70 1.17 -2.68 -5.36
C LEU A 70 1.08 -1.16 -5.15
N GLY A 71 0.17 -0.70 -4.29
CA GLY A 71 0.08 0.71 -3.91
C GLY A 71 1.36 1.20 -3.24
N ASN A 72 1.95 0.39 -2.35
CA ASN A 72 3.23 0.70 -1.72
C ASN A 72 4.39 0.75 -2.75
N ILE A 73 4.36 -0.08 -3.80
CA ILE A 73 5.34 0.02 -4.91
C ILE A 73 5.21 1.35 -5.64
N GLY A 74 3.98 1.78 -5.97
CA GLY A 74 3.74 3.08 -6.60
C GLY A 74 4.15 4.26 -5.71
N GLU A 75 3.79 4.22 -4.43
CA GLU A 75 4.20 5.23 -3.44
C GLU A 75 5.74 5.31 -3.31
N THR A 76 6.42 4.18 -3.19
CA THR A 76 7.88 4.12 -3.05
C THR A 76 8.60 4.56 -4.33
N THR A 77 7.97 4.35 -5.49
CA THR A 77 8.54 4.70 -6.79
C THR A 77 8.14 6.11 -7.24
N THR A 78 7.18 6.73 -6.55
CA THR A 78 6.55 8.00 -6.93
C THR A 78 6.05 7.96 -8.39
N ARG A 79 5.50 6.81 -8.80
CA ARG A 79 4.98 6.55 -10.15
C ARG A 79 3.65 5.84 -10.09
N ARG A 80 2.88 5.92 -11.17
CA ARG A 80 1.67 5.11 -11.30
C ARG A 80 2.04 3.63 -11.36
N ILE A 81 1.16 2.76 -10.87
CA ILE A 81 1.43 1.32 -10.84
C ILE A 81 1.59 0.73 -12.24
N ASN A 82 0.87 1.26 -13.23
CA ASN A 82 0.96 0.82 -14.62
C ASN A 82 2.35 1.13 -15.23
N GLU A 83 2.90 2.32 -14.94
CA GLU A 83 4.27 2.68 -15.35
C GLU A 83 5.30 1.79 -14.67
N CYS A 84 5.13 1.52 -13.36
CA CYS A 84 6.00 0.58 -12.63
C CYS A 84 5.95 -0.81 -13.26
N CYS A 85 4.76 -1.24 -13.70
CA CYS A 85 4.51 -2.52 -14.35
C CYS A 85 5.28 -2.68 -15.68
N GLU A 86 5.39 -1.61 -16.47
CA GLU A 86 6.11 -1.57 -17.75
C GLU A 86 7.62 -1.49 -17.54
N VAL A 87 8.07 -0.51 -16.75
CA VAL A 87 9.50 -0.27 -16.44
C VAL A 87 10.14 -1.47 -15.75
N ALA A 88 9.38 -2.23 -14.96
CA ALA A 88 9.89 -3.43 -14.30
C ALA A 88 10.25 -4.56 -15.27
N LEU A 89 9.76 -4.54 -16.52
CA LEU A 89 10.11 -5.54 -17.54
C LEU A 89 11.57 -5.39 -17.97
N ASP A 90 12.07 -4.16 -18.09
CA ASP A 90 13.49 -3.88 -18.33
C ASP A 90 14.27 -3.96 -17.01
N ARG A 91 15.30 -4.81 -16.98
CA ARG A 91 16.12 -5.01 -15.78
C ARG A 91 16.97 -3.78 -15.45
N GLU A 92 17.53 -3.11 -16.45
CA GLU A 92 18.37 -1.95 -16.25
C GLU A 92 17.55 -0.73 -15.88
N GLU A 93 16.45 -0.49 -16.58
CA GLU A 93 15.56 0.63 -16.29
C GLU A 93 14.96 0.51 -14.88
N TRP A 94 14.58 -0.70 -14.47
CA TRP A 94 14.12 -0.97 -13.11
C TRP A 94 15.22 -0.71 -12.07
N ARG A 95 16.47 -1.10 -12.34
CA ARG A 95 17.60 -0.81 -11.44
C ARG A 95 17.87 0.69 -11.32
N ARG A 96 17.82 1.44 -12.43
CA ARG A 96 17.97 2.90 -12.43
C ARG A 96 16.88 3.56 -11.59
N THR A 97 15.64 3.09 -11.71
CA THR A 97 14.50 3.56 -10.92
C THR A 97 14.68 3.30 -9.43
N ILE A 98 15.10 2.10 -9.03
CA ILE A 98 15.41 1.80 -7.62
C ILE A 98 16.51 2.72 -7.10
N ALA A 99 17.58 2.89 -7.89
CA ALA A 99 18.69 3.74 -7.52
C ALA A 99 18.24 5.19 -7.35
N SER A 100 17.47 5.75 -8.29
CA SER A 100 16.99 7.15 -8.23
C SER A 100 16.09 7.43 -7.03
N ASN A 101 15.18 6.51 -6.70
CA ASN A 101 14.21 6.72 -5.62
C ASN A 101 14.86 6.74 -4.22
N LEU A 102 16.02 6.08 -4.06
CA LEU A 102 16.79 6.11 -2.82
C LEU A 102 17.44 7.48 -2.55
N TRP A 103 17.55 8.35 -3.56
CA TRP A 103 18.12 9.70 -3.44
C TRP A 103 17.07 10.78 -3.18
N GLN A 104 15.81 10.58 -3.60
CA GLN A 104 14.74 11.58 -3.46
C GLN A 104 14.23 11.75 -2.01
N GLU A 105 14.40 10.74 -1.13
CA GLU A 105 14.01 10.85 0.28
C GLU A 105 14.85 11.84 1.10
N LYS A 106 16.01 12.29 0.58
CA LYS A 106 16.87 13.26 1.28
C LYS A 106 16.20 14.64 1.42
N GLU A 107 15.36 15.05 0.48
CA GLU A 107 14.72 16.38 0.52
C GLU A 107 13.45 16.42 1.39
N HIS A 108 12.65 15.35 1.40
CA HIS A 108 11.36 15.36 2.11
C HIS A 108 11.49 15.32 3.64
N ARG A 109 12.62 14.85 4.18
CA ARG A 109 12.90 14.85 5.63
C ARG A 109 13.44 16.19 6.14
N SER A 110 13.92 17.07 5.27
CA SER A 110 14.40 18.41 5.68
C SER A 110 13.26 19.34 6.12
N LYS A 111 11.99 18.98 5.86
CA LYS A 111 10.80 19.75 6.27
C LYS A 111 10.21 19.34 7.63
N TYR A 112 10.76 18.31 8.27
CA TYR A 112 10.24 17.76 9.54
C TYR A 112 11.37 17.57 10.55
N VAL A 113 12.21 18.60 10.71
CA VAL A 113 13.19 18.68 11.78
C VAL A 113 13.02 20.06 12.38
N ASP A 114 12.00 20.19 13.21
CA ASP A 114 11.83 21.15 14.32
C ASP A 114 10.38 20.99 14.81
N GLY A 115 10.18 20.26 15.91
CA GLY A 115 8.86 19.99 16.48
C GLY A 115 8.89 18.73 17.32
N ASP A 116 8.83 18.92 18.63
CA ASP A 116 8.98 17.96 19.70
C ASP A 116 8.09 16.70 19.62
N ASP A 117 8.59 15.64 20.26
CA ASP A 117 7.82 14.47 20.68
C ASP A 117 6.54 14.90 21.40
N ASP A 118 5.37 14.74 20.79
CA ASP A 118 4.15 14.25 21.44
C ASP A 118 2.94 14.23 20.49
N VAL A 119 1.93 13.45 20.88
CA VAL A 119 0.54 13.44 20.40
C VAL A 119 0.23 12.47 19.24
N TYR A 120 -0.30 11.30 19.62
CA TYR A 120 -1.36 10.65 18.84
C TYR A 120 -2.47 11.69 18.63
N GLY A 121 -2.48 12.34 17.46
CA GLY A 121 -3.43 13.40 17.10
C GLY A 121 -4.87 12.91 17.18
N GLU A 122 -5.65 13.66 17.97
CA GLU A 122 -7.09 13.56 18.15
C GLU A 122 -7.85 13.32 16.83
N ASP A 123 -8.87 12.47 16.95
CA ASP A 123 -9.95 12.34 16.00
C ASP A 123 -10.52 13.73 15.71
N LYS A 124 -10.26 14.27 14.52
CA LYS A 124 -11.01 15.41 14.01
C LYS A 124 -12.30 14.88 13.42
N ASP A 125 -13.40 15.17 14.10
CA ASP A 125 -14.74 15.12 13.55
C ASP A 125 -14.73 15.83 12.19
N VAL A 126 -14.98 15.06 11.13
CA VAL A 126 -15.22 15.62 9.80
C VAL A 126 -16.73 15.73 9.68
N ASP A 127 -17.22 16.97 9.74
CA ASP A 127 -18.59 17.32 9.40
C ASP A 127 -18.94 16.70 8.04
N VAL A 128 -19.87 15.76 8.04
CA VAL A 128 -20.51 15.25 6.83
C VAL A 128 -21.49 16.34 6.41
N HIS A 129 -21.18 17.07 5.35
CA HIS A 129 -22.19 17.85 4.66
C HIS A 129 -23.18 16.87 4.03
N ASP A 130 -24.44 16.98 4.46
CA ASP A 130 -25.60 16.42 3.78
C ASP A 130 -25.71 17.09 2.40
N ASP A 131 -25.15 16.45 1.38
CA ASP A 131 -25.53 16.70 -0.01
C ASP A 131 -26.64 15.70 -0.34
N ASP A 132 -27.87 16.12 -0.04
CA ASP A 132 -29.06 15.69 -0.76
C ASP A 132 -28.83 15.97 -2.25
N ASP A 133 -28.78 14.94 -3.11
CA ASP A 133 -29.21 15.06 -4.51
C ASP A 133 -29.36 13.69 -5.21
N VAL A 134 -30.63 13.31 -5.37
CA VAL A 134 -31.29 12.87 -6.60
C VAL A 134 -30.63 11.77 -7.45
N TYR A 135 -31.10 10.53 -7.25
CA TYR A 135 -31.42 9.55 -8.31
C TYR A 135 -32.73 8.90 -7.84
N GLY A 136 -33.91 9.26 -8.35
CA GLY A 136 -34.39 8.94 -9.69
C GLY A 136 -35.13 7.60 -9.64
N ASP A 137 -36.41 7.64 -9.24
CA ASP A 137 -37.34 6.50 -9.30
C ASP A 137 -37.58 6.13 -10.76
N ASP A 138 -36.98 5.02 -11.20
CA ASP A 138 -37.41 4.26 -12.38
C ASP A 138 -37.78 2.86 -11.88
N ASP A 139 -39.01 2.74 -11.37
CA ASP A 139 -39.71 1.48 -11.16
C ASP A 139 -40.17 0.95 -12.53
N ASP A 140 -39.37 0.08 -13.15
CA ASP A 140 -39.81 -0.77 -14.27
C ASP A 140 -40.00 -2.21 -13.75
N ASP A 141 -41.28 -2.50 -13.45
CA ASP A 141 -42.03 -3.77 -13.59
C ASP A 141 -41.37 -5.11 -13.21
N ASP A 142 -41.74 -5.58 -12.02
CA ASP A 142 -41.79 -7.00 -11.66
C ASP A 142 -43.02 -7.66 -12.34
N ASP A 143 -42.81 -8.38 -13.43
CA ASP A 143 -43.78 -9.38 -13.93
C ASP A 143 -43.41 -10.76 -13.35
N ASP A 144 -44.02 -11.09 -12.22
CA ASP A 144 -44.24 -12.48 -11.79
C ASP A 144 -45.52 -12.51 -10.93
N ASP A 145 -46.66 -12.84 -11.52
CA ASP A 145 -47.66 -13.59 -10.78
C ASP A 145 -48.38 -14.65 -11.61
N ASP A 146 -48.45 -15.79 -10.97
CA ASP A 146 -48.97 -17.07 -11.38
C ASP A 146 -50.51 -17.00 -11.45
N ASN A 147 -51.12 -17.42 -12.56
CA ASN A 147 -52.46 -17.98 -12.43
C ASN A 147 -52.74 -19.12 -13.41
N THR A 148 -52.80 -20.29 -12.82
CA THR A 148 -53.52 -21.48 -13.25
C THR A 148 -54.98 -21.22 -13.72
N HIS A 149 -55.45 -22.14 -14.58
CA HIS A 149 -56.83 -22.56 -14.86
C HIS A 149 -57.62 -21.98 -16.07
N LEU A 150 -57.85 -22.91 -17.03
CA LEU A 150 -59.09 -23.22 -17.78
C LEU A 150 -59.59 -22.14 -18.76
N LEU A 151 -59.76 -22.41 -20.06
CA LEU A 151 -60.37 -23.57 -20.75
C LEU A 151 -59.80 -23.69 -22.17
#